data_AF-A0AAE8JW16-F1
#
_entry.id   AF-A0AAE8JW16-F1
#
_cell.length_a   1.000
_cell.length_b   1.000
_cell.length_c   1.000
_cell.angle_alpha   90.00
_cell.angle_beta   90.00
_cell.angle_gamma   90.00
#
_symmetry.space_group_name_H-M   'P 1'
#
loop_
_entity.id
_entity.type
_entity.pdbx_description
1 polymer ?
#
loop_
_entity_poly.entity_id
_entity_poly.type
_entity_poly.pdbx_seq_one_letter_code
_entity_poly.pdbx_strand_id
1 'polypeptide(L)'
;HQDPDIIAALDKWLLHTRARVICSKLWARFLPHLTANYLAVSHGINTYDRVMPLPDRGQAIALGDCSLKAIPAHFLHSVGNFQLYDPVSKILFSGDMGASLVDDAAPVSDFAAHIQYMDGFHRRYMAANKICRLWARMVRDMDVEMIVPQHGRPFVGKE
;
A
#
# COMPACT_ATOMS: atom_id res chain seq x y z
N HIS A 1 2.60 -2.85 -2.72
CA HIS A 1 2.81 -4.03 -3.59
C HIS A 1 4.22 -3.92 -4.21
N GLN A 2 4.51 -4.51 -5.37
CA GLN A 2 5.85 -4.64 -5.95
C GLN A 2 6.17 -3.69 -7.12
N ASP A 3 5.33 -2.69 -7.37
CA ASP A 3 5.52 -1.85 -8.55
C ASP A 3 6.71 -0.90 -8.39
N PRO A 4 7.38 -0.52 -9.50
CA PRO A 4 8.62 0.23 -9.44
C PRO A 4 8.50 1.59 -8.74
N ASP A 5 7.37 2.28 -8.86
CA ASP A 5 7.09 3.55 -8.18
C ASP A 5 7.10 3.41 -6.64
N ILE A 6 6.91 2.20 -6.11
CA ILE A 6 7.06 1.88 -4.68
C ILE A 6 8.47 1.42 -4.35
N ILE A 7 8.99 0.43 -5.07
CA ILE A 7 10.15 -0.35 -4.60
C ILE A 7 11.47 -0.01 -5.29
N ALA A 8 11.49 0.85 -6.31
CA ALA A 8 12.72 1.16 -7.04
C ALA A 8 13.80 1.83 -6.18
N ALA A 9 13.43 2.48 -5.07
CA ALA A 9 14.36 3.12 -4.14
C ALA A 9 14.67 2.26 -2.89
N LEU A 10 14.33 0.97 -2.91
CA LEU A 10 14.49 0.07 -1.75
C LEU A 10 15.94 0.00 -1.25
N ASP A 11 16.90 -0.04 -2.17
CA ASP A 11 18.33 -0.07 -1.86
C ASP A 11 18.78 1.15 -1.03
N LYS A 12 18.32 2.35 -1.39
CA LYS A 12 18.59 3.60 -0.67
C LYS A 12 18.00 3.58 0.73
N TRP A 13 16.75 3.11 0.87
CA TRP A 13 16.13 2.96 2.18
C TRP A 13 16.89 1.98 3.09
N LEU A 14 17.36 0.87 2.54
CA LEU A 14 18.14 -0.12 3.27
C LEU A 14 19.52 0.40 3.67
N LEU A 15 20.16 1.21 2.82
CA LEU A 15 21.45 1.82 3.09
C LEU A 15 21.38 2.86 4.22
N HIS A 16 20.32 3.67 4.23
CA HIS A 16 20.21 4.82 5.14
C HIS A 16 19.42 4.55 6.41
N THR A 17 18.78 3.38 6.56
CA THR A 17 17.95 3.06 7.73
C THR A 17 18.18 1.65 8.25
N ARG A 18 17.75 1.41 9.50
CA ARG A 18 17.64 0.07 10.10
C ARG A 18 16.21 -0.51 9.99
N ALA A 19 15.33 0.11 9.22
CA ALA A 19 13.92 -0.29 9.10
C ALA A 19 13.73 -1.69 8.51
N ARG A 20 12.73 -2.43 8.99
CA ARG A 20 12.32 -3.68 8.35
C ARG A 20 11.38 -3.37 7.19
N VAL A 21 11.45 -4.17 6.13
CA VAL A 21 10.68 -4.00 4.90
C VAL A 21 9.52 -4.98 4.94
N ILE A 22 8.32 -4.47 5.17
CA ILE A 22 7.11 -5.28 5.21
C ILE A 22 6.55 -5.38 3.79
N CYS A 23 6.35 -6.59 3.28
CA CYS A 23 5.77 -6.80 1.94
C CYS A 23 4.96 -8.10 1.91
N SER A 24 4.15 -8.30 0.86
CA SER A 24 3.48 -9.59 0.66
C SER A 24 4.49 -10.73 0.61
N LYS A 25 4.19 -11.86 1.25
CA LYS A 25 5.02 -13.08 1.13
C LYS A 25 5.28 -13.49 -0.32
N LEU A 26 4.39 -13.14 -1.26
CA LEU A 26 4.55 -13.37 -2.70
C LEU A 26 5.79 -12.68 -3.25
N TRP A 27 6.08 -11.47 -2.76
CA TRP A 27 7.17 -10.62 -3.25
C TRP A 27 8.44 -10.74 -2.43
N ALA A 28 8.39 -11.30 -1.22
CA ALA A 28 9.52 -11.37 -0.30
C ALA A 28 10.78 -12.00 -0.92
N ARG A 29 10.63 -12.98 -1.82
CA ARG A 29 11.75 -13.61 -2.55
C ARG A 29 12.22 -12.81 -3.77
N PHE A 30 11.41 -11.87 -4.26
CA PHE A 30 11.71 -11.04 -5.42
C PHE A 30 12.43 -9.74 -5.04
N LEU A 31 12.11 -9.15 -3.88
CA LEU A 31 12.73 -7.91 -3.40
C LEU A 31 14.26 -7.92 -3.40
N PRO A 32 14.96 -9.00 -2.98
CA PRO A 32 16.42 -9.05 -3.00
C PRO A 32 17.05 -8.92 -4.39
N HIS A 33 16.32 -9.24 -5.47
CA HIS A 33 16.80 -9.04 -6.84
C HIS A 33 16.87 -7.56 -7.25
N LEU A 34 16.26 -6.67 -6.48
CA LEU A 34 16.27 -5.22 -6.70
C LEU A 34 17.35 -4.51 -5.89
N THR A 35 17.98 -5.23 -4.96
CA THR A 35 19.04 -4.69 -4.12
C THR A 35 20.38 -5.09 -4.67
N ALA A 36 21.27 -4.12 -4.87
CA ALA A 36 22.60 -4.38 -5.42
C ALA A 36 23.38 -5.35 -4.51
N ASN A 37 24.00 -6.37 -5.11
CA ASN A 37 24.84 -7.34 -4.39
C ASN A 37 25.98 -6.65 -3.61
N TYR A 38 26.40 -5.46 -4.03
CA TYR A 38 27.34 -4.62 -3.30
C TYR A 38 26.91 -4.34 -1.86
N LEU A 39 25.61 -4.14 -1.57
CA LEU A 39 25.14 -3.87 -0.20
C LEU A 39 25.49 -5.00 0.78
N ALA A 40 25.43 -6.25 0.33
CA ALA A 40 25.83 -7.39 1.13
C ALA A 40 27.36 -7.45 1.29
N VAL A 41 28.11 -7.22 0.22
CA VAL A 41 29.57 -7.37 0.20
C VAL A 41 30.30 -6.26 0.98
N SER A 42 29.87 -5.00 0.86
CA SER A 42 30.59 -3.85 1.42
C SER A 42 30.01 -3.34 2.74
N HIS A 43 28.71 -3.52 2.97
CA HIS A 43 28.02 -3.02 4.16
C HIS A 43 27.44 -4.13 5.03
N GLY A 44 27.56 -5.41 4.63
CA GLY A 44 26.99 -6.53 5.37
C GLY A 44 25.46 -6.52 5.42
N ILE A 45 24.81 -5.77 4.52
CA ILE A 45 23.36 -5.62 4.51
C ILE A 45 22.77 -6.71 3.61
N ASN A 46 22.13 -7.68 4.25
CA ASN A 46 21.35 -8.70 3.57
C ASN A 46 19.87 -8.32 3.59
N THR A 47 19.30 -8.09 2.41
CA THR A 47 17.88 -7.75 2.23
C THR A 47 16.96 -8.84 2.79
N TYR A 48 17.33 -10.12 2.66
CA TYR A 48 16.51 -11.23 3.18
C TYR A 48 16.23 -11.09 4.68
N ASP A 49 17.24 -10.68 5.45
CA ASP A 49 17.15 -10.56 6.91
C ASP A 49 16.28 -9.35 7.34
N ARG A 50 16.09 -8.39 6.43
CA ARG A 50 15.32 -7.17 6.65
C ARG A 50 13.88 -7.27 6.18
N VAL A 51 13.52 -8.28 5.40
CA VAL A 51 12.16 -8.46 4.89
C VAL A 51 11.27 -9.16 5.92
N MET A 52 10.07 -8.62 6.10
CA MET A 52 8.97 -9.21 6.87
C MET A 52 7.87 -9.66 5.90
N PRO A 53 7.76 -10.96 5.61
CA PRO A 53 6.72 -11.47 4.71
C PRO A 53 5.36 -11.46 5.40
N LEU A 54 4.42 -10.70 4.85
CA LEU A 54 3.02 -10.67 5.29
C LEU A 54 2.25 -11.87 4.74
N PRO A 55 1.48 -12.59 5.58
CA PRO A 55 0.55 -13.61 5.13
C PRO A 55 -0.66 -12.97 4.40
N ASP A 56 -1.25 -13.69 3.44
CA ASP A 56 -2.37 -13.19 2.61
C ASP A 56 -3.60 -12.72 3.40
N ARG A 57 -3.78 -13.21 4.63
CA ARG A 57 -4.88 -12.78 5.50
C ARG A 57 -4.64 -11.41 6.15
N GLY A 58 -3.47 -10.80 5.93
CA GLY A 58 -3.05 -9.60 6.63
C GLY A 58 -2.53 -9.91 8.03
N GLN A 59 -2.08 -8.88 8.74
CA GLN A 59 -1.54 -9.00 10.09
C GLN A 59 -1.60 -7.66 10.82
N ALA A 60 -1.75 -7.71 12.14
CA ALA A 60 -1.42 -6.58 13.01
C ALA A 60 0.10 -6.40 13.11
N ILE A 61 0.56 -5.17 12.91
CA ILE A 61 1.96 -4.75 12.97
C ILE A 61 2.08 -3.80 14.16
N ALA A 62 2.96 -4.12 15.11
CA ALA A 62 3.22 -3.26 16.25
C ALA A 62 4.06 -2.04 15.82
N LEU A 63 3.68 -0.85 16.30
CA LEU A 63 4.38 0.41 16.09
C LEU A 63 4.33 1.21 17.39
N GLY A 64 5.38 1.14 18.21
CA GLY A 64 5.36 1.72 19.56
C GLY A 64 4.19 1.13 20.37
N ASP A 65 3.35 2.01 20.92
CA ASP A 65 2.17 1.63 21.71
C ASP A 65 0.90 1.43 20.86
N CYS A 66 0.99 1.58 19.53
CA CYS A 66 -0.15 1.35 18.63
C CYS A 66 0.07 0.13 17.73
N SER A 67 -0.99 -0.29 17.05
CA SER A 67 -0.94 -1.38 16.09
C SER A 67 -1.57 -0.97 14.77
N LEU A 68 -0.77 -0.95 13.72
CA LEU A 68 -1.23 -0.81 12.34
C LEU A 68 -1.77 -2.15 11.86
N LYS A 69 -2.84 -2.13 11.07
CA LYS A 69 -3.40 -3.35 10.47
C LYS A 69 -3.04 -3.38 8.99
N ALA A 70 -2.29 -4.39 8.57
CA ALA A 70 -2.14 -4.70 7.15
C ALA A 70 -3.40 -5.45 6.68
N ILE A 71 -4.18 -4.80 5.82
CA ILE A 71 -5.47 -5.29 5.32
C ILE A 71 -5.28 -5.83 3.90
N PRO A 72 -5.82 -7.01 3.56
CA PRO A 72 -5.66 -7.58 2.22
C PRO A 72 -6.38 -6.75 1.15
N ALA A 73 -5.66 -6.43 0.07
CA ALA A 73 -6.17 -5.73 -1.10
C ALA A 73 -5.68 -6.39 -2.40
N HIS A 74 -5.55 -7.72 -2.37
CA HIS A 74 -5.09 -8.54 -3.50
C HIS A 74 -5.90 -8.26 -4.77
N PHE A 75 -5.20 -8.23 -5.90
CA PHE A 75 -5.74 -7.95 -7.23
C PHE A 75 -6.30 -6.53 -7.42
N LEU A 76 -5.93 -5.60 -6.52
CA LEU A 76 -6.27 -4.18 -6.60
C LEU A 76 -5.01 -3.29 -6.65
N HIS A 77 -4.16 -3.36 -7.67
CA HIS A 77 -4.21 -4.25 -8.84
C HIS A 77 -3.27 -5.46 -8.72
N SER A 78 -2.20 -5.35 -7.94
CA SER A 78 -1.21 -6.42 -7.78
C SER A 78 -1.79 -7.64 -7.06
N VAL A 79 -1.39 -8.85 -7.49
CA VAL A 79 -1.81 -10.13 -6.89
C VAL A 79 -1.39 -10.24 -5.42
N GLY A 80 -0.30 -9.59 -5.01
CA GLY A 80 0.18 -9.50 -3.64
C GLY A 80 0.13 -8.06 -3.14
N ASN A 81 -1.06 -7.57 -2.79
CA ASN A 81 -1.25 -6.19 -2.37
C ASN A 81 -1.93 -6.09 -0.99
N PHE A 82 -1.45 -5.13 -0.20
CA PHE A 82 -1.95 -4.81 1.13
C PHE A 82 -2.11 -3.30 1.26
N GLN A 83 -3.10 -2.91 2.06
CA GLN A 83 -3.32 -1.56 2.53
C GLN A 83 -2.99 -1.48 4.02
N LEU A 84 -2.71 -0.28 4.53
CA LEU A 84 -2.41 -0.08 5.95
C LEU A 84 -3.51 0.77 6.59
N TYR A 85 -4.15 0.21 7.60
CA TYR A 85 -5.12 0.91 8.41
C TYR A 85 -4.54 1.23 9.78
N ASP A 86 -4.60 2.50 10.17
CA ASP A 86 -4.27 2.95 11.51
C ASP A 86 -5.57 3.16 12.32
N PRO A 87 -5.84 2.33 13.34
CA PRO A 87 -7.05 2.46 14.15
C PRO A 87 -7.05 3.69 15.07
N VAL A 88 -5.89 4.33 15.30
CA VAL A 88 -5.81 5.52 16.16
C VAL A 88 -6.25 6.76 15.37
N SER A 89 -5.64 6.99 14.20
CA SER A 89 -6.04 8.10 13.32
C SER A 89 -7.28 7.81 12.47
N LYS A 90 -7.70 6.55 12.40
CA LYS A 90 -8.79 6.04 11.54
C LYS A 90 -8.52 6.29 10.05
N ILE A 91 -7.26 6.32 9.66
CA ILE A 91 -6.81 6.51 8.28
C ILE A 91 -6.54 5.15 7.64
N LEU A 92 -7.08 4.95 6.44
CA LEU A 92 -6.72 3.84 5.55
C LEU A 92 -5.80 4.35 4.44
N PHE A 93 -4.53 3.99 4.48
CA PHE A 93 -3.64 4.12 3.33
C PHE A 93 -3.98 3.02 2.31
N SER A 94 -4.61 3.41 1.20
CA SER A 94 -5.28 2.50 0.27
C SER A 94 -4.44 2.06 -0.93
N GLY A 95 -3.18 2.49 -1.02
CA GLY A 95 -2.33 2.21 -2.18
C GLY A 95 -3.00 2.75 -3.45
N ASP A 96 -3.06 1.94 -4.51
CA ASP A 96 -3.66 2.38 -5.78
C ASP A 96 -5.19 2.46 -5.78
N MET A 97 -5.85 1.90 -4.76
CA MET A 97 -7.31 2.03 -4.66
C MET A 97 -7.64 3.47 -4.27
N GLY A 98 -8.49 4.12 -5.06
CA GLY A 98 -8.77 5.55 -4.91
C GLY A 98 -7.79 6.46 -5.67
N ALA A 99 -6.81 5.90 -6.39
CA ALA A 99 -5.84 6.69 -7.13
C ALA A 99 -6.50 7.62 -8.15
N SER A 100 -6.08 8.89 -8.15
CA SER A 100 -6.48 9.89 -9.13
C SER A 100 -5.25 10.48 -9.82
N LEU A 101 -5.34 10.69 -11.14
CA LEU A 101 -4.25 11.21 -11.96
C LEU A 101 -4.20 12.74 -11.91
N VAL A 102 -3.96 13.28 -10.73
CA VAL A 102 -3.83 14.71 -10.44
C VAL A 102 -2.57 14.97 -9.63
N ASP A 103 -1.93 16.13 -9.84
CA ASP A 103 -0.81 16.60 -9.02
C ASP A 103 -1.33 17.53 -7.91
N ASP A 104 -2.16 16.96 -7.03
CA ASP A 104 -2.82 17.67 -5.93
C ASP A 104 -2.99 16.72 -4.74
N ALA A 105 -2.72 17.25 -3.55
CA ALA A 105 -2.83 16.54 -2.27
C ALA A 105 -3.98 17.07 -1.39
N ALA A 106 -4.74 18.07 -1.85
CA ALA A 106 -5.88 18.59 -1.12
C ALA A 106 -7.02 17.54 -1.05
N PRO A 107 -7.78 17.45 0.06
CA PRO A 107 -8.94 16.56 0.16
C PRO A 107 -9.94 16.74 -0.98
N VAL A 108 -10.50 15.64 -1.49
CA VAL A 108 -11.61 15.67 -2.46
C VAL A 108 -12.80 16.40 -1.86
N SER A 109 -13.29 17.45 -2.52
CA SER A 109 -14.43 18.24 -2.06
C SER A 109 -15.75 17.87 -2.75
N ASP A 110 -15.68 17.31 -3.96
CA ASP A 110 -16.82 16.84 -4.74
C ASP A 110 -16.42 15.50 -5.39
N PHE A 111 -16.99 14.41 -4.88
CA PHE A 111 -16.70 13.07 -5.38
C PHE A 111 -17.15 12.88 -6.83
N ALA A 112 -18.32 13.39 -7.21
CA ALA A 112 -18.87 13.21 -8.55
C ALA A 112 -17.98 13.89 -9.60
N ALA A 113 -17.52 15.11 -9.32
CA ALA A 113 -16.56 15.82 -10.17
C ALA A 113 -15.18 15.13 -10.21
N HIS A 114 -14.80 14.42 -9.15
CA HIS A 114 -13.50 13.75 -9.03
C HIS A 114 -13.40 12.43 -9.80
N ILE A 115 -14.52 11.72 -10.03
CA ILE A 115 -14.56 10.40 -10.69
C ILE A 115 -13.80 10.38 -12.03
N GLN A 116 -13.86 11.46 -12.81
CA GLN A 116 -13.19 11.53 -14.12
C GLN A 116 -11.68 11.31 -14.05
N TYR A 117 -11.04 11.65 -12.92
CA TYR A 117 -9.60 11.47 -12.70
C TYR A 117 -9.23 10.06 -12.22
N MET A 118 -10.23 9.26 -11.85
CA MET A 118 -10.07 7.91 -11.30
C MET A 118 -10.50 6.81 -12.29
N ASP A 119 -11.56 7.06 -13.07
CA ASP A 119 -12.30 6.02 -13.81
C ASP A 119 -11.41 5.25 -14.78
N GLY A 120 -10.59 5.95 -15.59
CA GLY A 120 -9.69 5.32 -16.56
C GLY A 120 -8.67 4.38 -15.89
N PHE A 121 -8.07 4.82 -14.79
CA PHE A 121 -7.12 4.00 -14.03
C PHE A 121 -7.81 2.77 -13.43
N HIS A 122 -8.93 2.96 -12.73
CA HIS A 122 -9.60 1.86 -12.03
C HIS A 122 -10.18 0.83 -13.00
N ARG A 123 -10.76 1.25 -14.13
CA ARG A 123 -11.27 0.32 -15.15
C ARG A 123 -10.17 -0.51 -15.81
N ARG A 124 -8.97 0.05 -15.94
CA ARG A 124 -7.86 -0.61 -16.62
C ARG A 124 -7.03 -1.50 -15.71
N TYR A 125 -6.84 -1.11 -14.45
CA TYR A 125 -5.92 -1.75 -13.51
C TYR A 125 -6.63 -2.70 -12.53
N MET A 126 -7.83 -2.38 -12.06
CA MET A 126 -8.51 -3.24 -11.09
C MET A 126 -9.00 -4.52 -11.75
N ALA A 127 -8.60 -5.68 -11.21
CA ALA A 127 -8.72 -6.94 -11.94
C ALA A 127 -10.17 -7.37 -12.22
N ALA A 128 -11.10 -7.13 -11.29
CA ALA A 128 -12.51 -7.47 -11.47
C ALA A 128 -13.43 -6.75 -10.47
N ASN A 129 -14.66 -6.44 -10.90
CA ASN A 129 -15.69 -5.86 -10.04
C ASN A 129 -15.98 -6.73 -8.79
N LYS A 130 -15.92 -8.07 -8.92
CA LYS A 130 -16.07 -8.99 -7.78
C LYS A 130 -15.08 -8.67 -6.65
N ILE A 131 -13.83 -8.37 -7.00
CA ILE A 131 -12.76 -8.07 -6.04
C ILE A 131 -12.99 -6.69 -5.43
N CYS A 132 -13.33 -5.68 -6.25
CA CYS A 132 -13.69 -4.34 -5.73
C CYS A 132 -14.86 -4.40 -4.74
N ARG A 133 -15.89 -5.22 -5.00
CA ARG A 133 -17.04 -5.39 -4.10
C ARG A 133 -16.68 -6.14 -2.81
N LEU A 134 -15.72 -7.05 -2.84
CA LEU A 134 -15.22 -7.71 -1.63
C LEU A 134 -14.47 -6.72 -0.76
N TRP A 135 -13.57 -5.94 -1.37
CA TRP A 135 -12.83 -4.89 -0.69
C TRP A 135 -13.76 -3.82 -0.09
N ALA A 136 -14.70 -3.29 -0.87
CA ALA A 136 -15.63 -2.27 -0.40
C ALA A 136 -16.52 -2.75 0.76
N ARG A 137 -16.92 -4.03 0.78
CA ARG A 137 -17.66 -4.60 1.91
C ARG A 137 -16.81 -4.68 3.18
N MET A 138 -15.58 -5.15 3.06
CA MET A 138 -14.65 -5.22 4.19
C MET A 138 -14.35 -3.82 4.76
N VAL A 139 -14.04 -2.84 3.91
CA VAL A 139 -13.71 -1.48 4.35
C VAL A 139 -14.92 -0.76 4.96
N ARG A 140 -16.14 -1.05 4.47
CA ARG A 140 -17.38 -0.48 5.03
C ARG A 140 -17.63 -0.86 6.49
N ASP A 141 -17.18 -2.04 6.91
CA ASP A 141 -17.33 -2.51 8.29
C ASP A 141 -16.20 -2.00 9.21
N MET A 142 -15.25 -1.21 8.68
CA MET A 142 -14.16 -0.61 9.42
C MET A 142 -14.49 0.83 9.83
N ASP A 143 -13.94 1.29 10.96
CA ASP A 143 -14.06 2.68 11.39
C ASP A 143 -13.03 3.56 10.68
N VAL A 144 -13.32 3.94 9.44
CA VAL A 144 -12.45 4.78 8.60
C VAL A 144 -13.02 6.19 8.51
N GLU A 145 -12.20 7.21 8.81
CA GLU A 145 -12.55 8.63 8.66
C GLU A 145 -11.88 9.27 7.44
N MET A 146 -10.81 8.64 6.92
CA MET A 146 -10.08 9.13 5.76
C MET A 146 -9.45 7.97 4.98
N ILE A 147 -9.54 8.03 3.66
CA ILE A 147 -8.85 7.13 2.73
C ILE A 147 -7.78 7.93 2.00
N VAL A 148 -6.52 7.51 2.12
CA VAL A 148 -5.35 8.16 1.50
C VAL A 148 -4.77 7.23 0.43
N PRO A 149 -4.99 7.51 -0.87
CA PRO A 149 -4.37 6.75 -1.94
C PRO A 149 -2.86 7.07 -2.04
N GLN A 150 -2.12 6.20 -2.71
CA GLN A 150 -0.72 6.44 -3.05
C GLN A 150 -0.55 7.58 -4.05
N HIS A 151 -1.55 7.77 -4.91
CA HIS A 151 -1.53 8.76 -6.00
C HIS A 151 -2.79 9.63 -5.92
N GLY A 152 -2.60 10.95 -6.00
CA GLY A 152 -3.69 11.92 -6.02
C GLY A 152 -4.27 12.26 -4.64
N ARG A 153 -5.55 12.63 -4.63
CA ARG A 153 -6.19 13.32 -3.51
C ARG A 153 -6.81 12.36 -2.48
N PRO A 154 -6.73 12.66 -1.17
CA PRO A 154 -7.39 11.87 -0.13
C PRO A 154 -8.90 12.12 -0.07
N PHE A 155 -9.65 11.14 0.40
CA PHE A 155 -11.08 11.22 0.70
C PHE A 155 -11.28 11.38 2.21
N VAL A 156 -12.09 12.33 2.64
CA VAL A 156 -12.26 12.69 4.05
C VAL A 156 -13.73 12.76 4.40
N GLY A 157 -14.09 12.20 5.56
CA GLY A 157 -15.46 12.14 6.02
C GLY A 157 -16.13 10.82 5.65
N LYS A 158 -17.43 10.73 5.97
CA LYS A 158 -18.24 9.51 5.80
C LYS A 158 -19.11 9.55 4.54
N GLU A 159 -19.19 10.68 3.85
CA GLU A 159 -20.06 10.94 2.69
C GLU A 159 -19.27 10.94 1.38
#